data_AF-A0A7X8BUJ5-F1
#
_entry.id   AF-A0A7X8BUJ5-F1
#
_cell.length_a   1.000
_cell.length_b   1.000
_cell.length_c   1.000
_cell.angle_alpha   90.00
_cell.angle_beta   90.00
_cell.angle_gamma   90.00
#
_symmetry.space_group_name_H-M   'P 1'
#
loop_
_entity.id
_entity.type
_entity.pdbx_description
1 polymer ?
#
loop_
_entity_poly.entity_id
_entity_poly.type
_entity_poly.pdbx_seq_one_letter_code
_entity_poly.pdbx_strand_id
1 'polypeptide(L)'
;FTGIETPFHLSLILGAFYFVLKNSLNPALLLISLSVWSKLDAVSTSGMLMAVLLFNNRNIIHDRMKSIEFGKSLLFYFLTPLIIYLIITYSIFDSPLPQSAYAKVFHYTHPDSSLFPFLEPLLSNTFTAIWLGIFFIFSLSLFILLMTSGRLKKDYKYLIPFLLAVSVLILYMIYNPQEKMMWYYALPSFFISMQIFTSLGYFLNNSGKVSSAVVIFTAIILFVFIRLDILNSLAWMKKSMNYIENERILIGEYLGTISHKEQKLLSKHGHISRYFKGYVIDNSGLNSKLATDYHLSTDSLVSVFMPDFMINHAYDNFIEVANRYNYRLKNAWYDLTYFDSPNWLLFEKNKDSLHYQIVKVDSSLITGFDKKFDLKQVYRIRGKEVKVELPCLSKSRTVRFIFGAVRFQYPYYLRLKFITNEGQKEESVLIRKIGAEGEISRFIQPIDVKIPENCVQIYIVSENPHTPVTMINPFRVDVLLQDDF
;
A
#
# COMPACT_ATOMS: atom_id res chain seq x y z
N PHE A 1 -13.15 2.41 -1.38
CA PHE A 1 -12.51 3.25 -2.42
C PHE A 1 -13.28 4.55 -2.52
N THR A 2 -12.78 5.63 -1.92
CA THR A 2 -13.43 6.96 -1.88
C THR A 2 -12.73 8.02 -2.75
N GLY A 3 -11.81 7.61 -3.63
CA GLY A 3 -11.17 8.50 -4.61
C GLY A 3 -11.88 8.47 -5.97
N ILE A 4 -12.11 9.65 -6.55
CA ILE A 4 -12.69 9.82 -7.90
C ILE A 4 -11.76 9.32 -9.03
N GLU A 5 -10.47 9.18 -8.72
CA GLU A 5 -9.40 8.87 -9.68
C GLU A 5 -9.62 7.54 -10.42
N THR A 6 -9.90 6.45 -9.70
CA THR A 6 -10.09 5.13 -10.31
C THR A 6 -11.38 5.04 -11.14
N PRO A 7 -12.55 5.48 -10.65
CA PRO A 7 -13.77 5.53 -11.46
C PRO A 7 -13.60 6.40 -12.72
N PHE A 8 -13.01 7.60 -12.59
CA PHE A 8 -12.79 8.50 -13.72
C PHE A 8 -11.86 7.88 -14.77
N HIS A 9 -10.75 7.29 -14.33
CA HIS A 9 -9.82 6.56 -15.21
C HIS A 9 -10.52 5.43 -15.97
N LEU A 10 -11.32 4.62 -15.27
CA LEU A 10 -12.06 3.52 -15.88
C LEU A 10 -13.11 4.03 -16.88
N SER A 11 -13.79 5.15 -16.59
CA SER A 11 -14.74 5.78 -17.52
C SER A 11 -14.07 6.22 -18.82
N LEU A 12 -12.86 6.78 -18.78
CA LEU A 12 -12.12 7.15 -19.99
C LEU A 12 -11.76 5.93 -20.84
N ILE A 13 -11.26 4.87 -20.21
CA ILE A 13 -10.93 3.60 -20.89
C ILE A 13 -12.19 2.97 -21.51
N LEU A 14 -13.29 2.93 -20.76
CA LEU A 14 -14.56 2.37 -21.25
C LEU A 14 -15.16 3.21 -22.37
N GLY A 15 -15.05 4.54 -22.29
CA GLY A 15 -15.42 5.44 -23.37
C GLY A 15 -14.59 5.18 -24.63
N ALA A 16 -13.27 5.08 -24.50
CA ALA A 16 -12.37 4.72 -25.60
C ALA A 16 -12.78 3.38 -26.22
N PHE A 17 -12.97 2.34 -25.40
CA PHE A 17 -13.42 1.03 -25.83
C PHE A 17 -14.76 1.09 -26.59
N TYR A 18 -15.75 1.82 -26.06
CA TYR A 18 -17.05 2.01 -26.70
C TYR A 18 -16.93 2.66 -28.09
N PHE A 19 -16.20 3.76 -28.21
CA PHE A 19 -16.06 4.47 -29.49
C PHE A 19 -15.19 3.70 -30.50
N VAL A 20 -14.22 2.89 -30.04
CA VAL A 20 -13.50 1.94 -30.89
C VAL A 20 -14.46 0.89 -31.46
N LEU A 21 -15.35 0.31 -30.63
CA LEU A 21 -16.35 -0.64 -31.10
C LEU A 21 -17.39 -0.01 -32.04
N LYS A 22 -17.74 1.27 -31.84
CA LYS A 22 -18.61 2.05 -32.73
C LYS A 22 -17.89 2.58 -33.98
N ASN A 23 -16.59 2.30 -34.12
CA ASN A 23 -15.75 2.79 -35.21
C ASN A 23 -15.78 4.32 -35.38
N SER A 24 -15.91 5.05 -34.27
CA SER A 24 -15.98 6.51 -34.24
C SER A 24 -14.58 7.10 -33.96
N LEU A 25 -13.86 7.47 -35.02
CA LEU A 25 -12.44 7.80 -34.98
C LEU A 25 -12.08 8.92 -33.98
N ASN A 26 -12.62 10.13 -34.15
CA ASN A 26 -12.22 11.30 -33.35
C ASN A 26 -12.44 11.12 -31.84
N PRO A 27 -13.64 10.73 -31.36
CA PRO A 27 -13.85 10.52 -29.92
C PRO A 27 -13.03 9.34 -29.38
N ALA A 28 -12.78 8.29 -30.18
CA ALA A 28 -11.90 7.19 -29.78
C ALA A 28 -10.46 7.70 -29.58
N LEU A 29 -9.90 8.44 -30.55
CA LEU A 29 -8.54 8.99 -30.46
C LEU A 29 -8.37 9.91 -29.25
N LEU A 30 -9.35 10.78 -28.99
CA LEU A 30 -9.34 11.68 -27.84
C LEU A 30 -9.40 10.92 -26.52
N LEU A 31 -10.29 9.93 -26.38
CA LEU A 31 -10.41 9.19 -25.11
C LEU A 31 -9.23 8.26 -24.88
N ILE A 32 -8.63 7.70 -25.93
CA ILE A 32 -7.37 6.94 -25.84
C ILE A 32 -6.27 7.86 -25.27
N SER A 33 -6.07 9.06 -25.85
CA SER A 33 -5.04 9.98 -25.36
C SER A 33 -5.29 10.48 -23.93
N LEU A 34 -6.55 10.84 -23.61
CA LEU A 34 -6.94 11.24 -22.25
C LEU A 34 -6.80 10.11 -21.24
N SER A 35 -7.00 8.85 -21.64
CA SER A 35 -6.83 7.72 -20.73
C SER A 35 -5.37 7.54 -20.29
N VAL A 36 -4.40 7.72 -21.21
CA VAL A 36 -2.96 7.79 -20.88
C VAL A 36 -2.69 8.95 -19.93
N TRP A 37 -3.33 10.09 -20.17
CA TRP A 37 -3.15 11.27 -19.33
C TRP A 37 -3.62 11.05 -17.90
N SER A 38 -4.73 10.32 -17.73
CA SER A 38 -5.29 10.04 -16.42
C SER A 38 -4.45 9.08 -15.57
N LYS A 39 -3.86 8.03 -16.18
CA LYS A 39 -2.83 7.18 -15.56
C LYS A 39 -1.96 6.52 -16.62
N LEU A 40 -0.67 6.40 -16.34
CA LEU A 40 0.28 5.70 -17.22
C LEU A 40 -0.05 4.21 -17.40
N ASP A 41 -0.75 3.58 -16.44
CA ASP A 41 -1.22 2.19 -16.54
C ASP A 41 -2.10 1.94 -17.79
N ALA A 42 -2.72 2.99 -18.34
CA ALA A 42 -3.50 2.90 -19.57
C ALA A 42 -2.66 2.90 -20.86
N VAL A 43 -1.34 3.07 -20.83
CA VAL A 43 -0.51 3.09 -22.05
C VAL A 43 -0.67 1.80 -22.86
N SER A 44 -0.62 0.64 -22.21
CA SER A 44 -0.77 -0.65 -22.91
C SER A 44 -2.20 -0.87 -23.41
N THR A 45 -3.19 -0.51 -22.59
CA THR A 45 -4.62 -0.58 -22.94
C THR A 45 -4.90 0.33 -24.14
N SER A 46 -4.40 1.55 -24.11
CA SER A 46 -4.51 2.56 -25.17
C SER A 46 -3.83 2.11 -26.46
N GLY A 47 -2.63 1.54 -26.35
CA GLY A 47 -1.91 0.96 -27.49
C GLY A 47 -2.71 -0.17 -28.15
N MET A 48 -3.29 -1.06 -27.34
CA MET A 48 -4.13 -2.15 -27.84
C MET A 48 -5.43 -1.62 -28.49
N LEU A 49 -6.11 -0.67 -27.85
CA LEU A 49 -7.31 -0.03 -28.43
C LEU A 49 -7.00 0.71 -29.73
N MET A 50 -5.87 1.40 -29.79
CA MET A 50 -5.38 2.04 -31.02
C MET A 50 -5.12 1.00 -32.11
N ALA A 51 -4.44 -0.11 -31.78
CA ALA A 51 -4.18 -1.19 -32.73
C ALA A 51 -5.49 -1.78 -33.28
N VAL A 52 -6.49 -2.00 -32.44
CA VAL A 52 -7.83 -2.45 -32.85
C VAL A 52 -8.52 -1.41 -33.75
N LEU A 53 -8.46 -0.13 -33.39
CA LEU A 53 -9.03 0.95 -34.18
C LEU A 53 -8.40 1.04 -35.58
N LEU A 54 -7.06 0.95 -35.65
CA LEU A 54 -6.32 0.95 -36.90
C LEU A 54 -6.64 -0.30 -37.73
N PHE A 55 -6.74 -1.47 -37.10
CA PHE A 55 -7.10 -2.72 -37.76
C PHE A 55 -8.52 -2.67 -38.36
N ASN A 56 -9.50 -2.15 -37.60
CA ASN A 56 -10.88 -1.95 -38.07
C ASN A 56 -10.95 -1.01 -39.26
N ASN A 57 -10.14 0.04 -39.24
CA ASN A 57 -10.14 1.04 -40.28
C ASN A 57 -9.06 0.80 -41.33
N ARG A 58 -8.40 -0.37 -41.39
CA ARG A 58 -7.21 -0.56 -42.24
C ARG A 58 -7.45 -0.26 -43.72
N ASN A 59 -8.63 -0.59 -44.25
CA ASN A 59 -8.99 -0.31 -45.64
C ASN A 59 -9.22 1.20 -45.83
N ILE A 60 -9.95 1.82 -44.89
CA ILE A 60 -10.17 3.26 -44.85
C ILE A 60 -8.85 4.00 -44.66
N ILE A 61 -7.91 3.52 -43.86
CA ILE A 61 -6.60 4.12 -43.61
C ILE A 61 -5.69 3.91 -44.82
N HIS A 62 -5.76 2.75 -45.49
CA HIS A 62 -5.02 2.55 -46.73
C HIS A 62 -5.47 3.55 -47.82
N ASP A 63 -6.78 3.78 -47.93
CA ASP A 63 -7.34 4.75 -48.87
C ASP A 63 -7.19 6.22 -48.39
N ARG A 64 -7.31 6.47 -47.08
CA ARG A 64 -7.23 7.79 -46.42
C ARG A 64 -5.85 8.18 -45.91
N MET A 65 -4.82 7.35 -46.02
CA MET A 65 -3.44 7.81 -45.81
C MET A 65 -3.04 8.85 -46.87
N LYS A 66 -3.81 8.96 -47.96
CA LYS A 66 -3.79 10.08 -48.92
C LYS A 66 -4.70 11.26 -48.52
N SER A 67 -5.57 11.09 -47.52
CA SER A 67 -6.50 12.11 -47.03
C SER A 67 -5.93 12.86 -45.84
N ILE A 68 -5.77 14.16 -46.01
CA ILE A 68 -5.36 15.14 -44.99
C ILE A 68 -6.24 15.04 -43.72
N GLU A 69 -7.48 14.58 -43.82
CA GLU A 69 -8.42 14.51 -42.69
C GLU A 69 -8.03 13.50 -41.62
N PHE A 70 -7.54 12.30 -42.00
CA PHE A 70 -7.09 11.32 -41.00
C PHE A 70 -5.87 11.83 -40.23
N GLY A 71 -4.91 12.44 -40.96
CA GLY A 71 -3.74 13.08 -40.36
C GLY A 71 -4.12 14.20 -39.40
N LYS A 72 -5.09 15.05 -39.78
CA LYS A 72 -5.65 16.09 -38.88
C LYS A 72 -6.28 15.46 -37.64
N SER A 73 -7.10 14.43 -37.77
CA SER A 73 -7.71 13.77 -36.60
C SER A 73 -6.68 13.18 -35.65
N LEU A 74 -5.68 12.46 -36.18
CA LEU A 74 -4.59 11.91 -35.39
C LEU A 74 -3.79 13.03 -34.70
N LEU A 75 -3.48 14.10 -35.42
CA LEU A 75 -2.75 15.23 -34.88
C LEU A 75 -3.51 15.93 -33.76
N PHE A 76 -4.77 16.30 -33.98
CA PHE A 76 -5.54 17.11 -33.03
C PHE A 76 -6.10 16.30 -31.85
N TYR A 77 -6.59 15.08 -32.07
CA TYR A 77 -7.26 14.31 -31.02
C TYR A 77 -6.34 13.34 -30.28
N PHE A 78 -5.23 12.89 -30.89
CA PHE A 78 -4.31 11.96 -30.25
C PHE A 78 -2.96 12.59 -29.90
N LEU A 79 -2.25 13.13 -30.89
CA LEU A 79 -0.90 13.64 -30.68
C LEU A 79 -0.89 14.93 -29.87
N THR A 80 -1.80 15.87 -30.12
CA THR A 80 -1.81 17.17 -29.42
C THR A 80 -1.99 16.99 -27.90
N PRO A 81 -2.98 16.23 -27.39
CA PRO A 81 -3.09 15.98 -25.95
C PRO A 81 -1.86 15.28 -25.36
N LEU A 82 -1.27 14.31 -26.08
CA LEU A 82 -0.06 13.62 -25.62
C LEU A 82 1.17 14.50 -25.60
N ILE A 83 1.36 15.37 -26.60
CA ILE A 83 2.47 16.34 -26.64
C ILE A 83 2.31 17.34 -25.51
N ILE A 84 1.11 17.85 -25.27
CA ILE A 84 0.81 18.73 -24.12
C ILE A 84 1.17 18.01 -22.81
N TYR A 85 0.77 16.75 -22.66
CA TYR A 85 1.14 15.94 -21.50
C TYR A 85 2.65 15.81 -21.34
N LEU A 86 3.38 15.49 -22.41
CA LEU A 86 4.84 15.34 -22.38
C LEU A 86 5.53 16.65 -22.01
N ILE A 87 5.09 17.79 -22.58
CA ILE A 87 5.63 19.11 -22.24
C ILE A 87 5.41 19.42 -20.76
N ILE A 88 4.19 19.20 -20.24
CA ILE A 88 3.86 19.44 -18.83
C ILE A 88 4.70 18.55 -17.92
N THR A 89 4.78 17.26 -18.22
CA THR A 89 5.50 16.27 -17.42
C THR A 89 7.00 16.58 -17.39
N TYR A 90 7.57 16.90 -18.56
CA TYR A 90 8.96 17.31 -18.68
C TYR A 90 9.24 18.61 -17.92
N SER A 91 8.35 19.59 -18.01
CA SER A 91 8.51 20.89 -17.33
C SER A 91 8.42 20.79 -15.80
N ILE A 92 7.68 19.81 -15.27
CA ILE A 92 7.48 19.64 -13.82
C ILE A 92 8.47 18.66 -13.21
N PHE A 93 8.83 17.59 -13.93
CA PHE A 93 9.61 16.46 -13.40
C PHE A 93 10.95 16.23 -14.10
N ASP A 94 11.32 17.05 -15.09
CA ASP A 94 12.51 16.89 -15.94
C ASP A 94 12.57 15.52 -16.65
N SER A 95 11.40 14.92 -16.89
CA SER A 95 11.24 13.61 -17.48
C SER A 95 9.96 13.55 -18.32
N PRO A 96 9.95 12.83 -19.46
CA PRO A 96 8.71 12.59 -20.20
C PRO A 96 7.77 11.62 -19.47
N LEU A 97 8.23 10.98 -18.38
CA LEU A 97 7.43 10.10 -17.54
C LEU A 97 6.94 10.87 -16.31
N PRO A 98 5.70 10.61 -15.84
CA PRO A 98 5.24 11.16 -14.58
C PRO A 98 6.13 10.67 -13.44
N GLN A 99 6.29 11.48 -12.40
CA GLN A 99 7.23 11.18 -11.30
C GLN A 99 7.07 9.78 -10.70
N SER A 100 5.84 9.34 -10.46
CA SER A 100 5.56 8.02 -9.91
C SER A 100 6.02 6.89 -10.83
N ALA A 101 5.94 7.09 -12.15
CA ALA A 101 6.42 6.15 -13.13
C ALA A 101 7.94 6.14 -13.23
N TYR A 102 8.54 7.33 -13.28
CA TYR A 102 9.99 7.49 -13.31
C TYR A 102 10.63 6.82 -12.09
N ALA A 103 10.10 7.09 -10.88
CA ALA A 103 10.56 6.48 -9.65
C ALA A 103 10.52 4.94 -9.74
N LYS A 104 9.37 4.36 -10.12
CA LYS A 104 9.17 2.91 -10.20
C LYS A 104 10.08 2.21 -11.20
N VAL A 105 10.31 2.82 -12.35
CA VAL A 105 11.12 2.22 -13.43
C VAL A 105 12.62 2.30 -13.14
N PHE A 106 13.09 3.40 -12.53
CA PHE A 106 14.53 3.67 -12.43
C PHE A 106 15.12 3.53 -11.01
N HIS A 107 14.29 3.59 -9.95
CA HIS A 107 14.78 3.65 -8.57
C HIS A 107 14.26 2.54 -7.66
N TYR A 108 13.13 1.91 -8.00
CA TYR A 108 12.66 0.73 -7.27
C TYR A 108 13.36 -0.53 -7.80
N THR A 109 13.70 -1.44 -6.89
CA THR A 109 14.33 -2.70 -7.30
C THR A 109 13.33 -3.57 -8.07
N HIS A 110 13.84 -4.48 -8.90
CA HIS A 110 13.05 -5.53 -9.56
C HIS A 110 13.29 -6.84 -8.78
N PRO A 111 12.28 -7.69 -8.51
CA PRO A 111 12.50 -8.86 -7.67
C PRO A 111 13.13 -9.98 -8.51
N ASP A 112 14.19 -10.59 -7.99
CA ASP A 112 14.91 -11.67 -8.69
C ASP A 112 14.21 -13.03 -8.61
N SER A 113 13.12 -13.14 -7.82
CA SER A 113 12.57 -14.42 -7.38
C SER A 113 11.67 -15.13 -8.40
N SER A 114 11.15 -14.45 -9.42
CA SER A 114 10.27 -15.08 -10.42
C SER A 114 10.20 -14.33 -11.74
N LEU A 115 9.87 -15.04 -12.82
CA LEU A 115 9.71 -14.49 -14.16
C LEU A 115 8.46 -13.56 -14.27
N PHE A 116 7.44 -13.81 -13.45
CA PHE A 116 6.21 -13.01 -13.37
C PHE A 116 5.80 -12.75 -11.91
N PRO A 117 6.53 -11.89 -11.19
CA PRO A 117 6.30 -11.70 -9.75
C PRO A 117 4.95 -11.07 -9.43
N PHE A 118 4.36 -10.34 -10.38
CA PHE A 118 3.02 -9.78 -10.27
C PHE A 118 1.89 -10.83 -10.39
N LEU A 119 2.17 -12.05 -10.87
CA LEU A 119 1.19 -13.14 -10.87
C LEU A 119 1.11 -13.85 -9.52
N GLU A 120 2.18 -13.80 -8.71
CA GLU A 120 2.21 -14.48 -7.41
C GLU A 120 1.04 -14.07 -6.50
N PRO A 121 0.70 -12.77 -6.35
CA PRO A 121 -0.42 -12.37 -5.51
C PRO A 121 -1.76 -12.86 -6.09
N LEU A 122 -1.92 -12.79 -7.41
CA LEU A 122 -3.13 -13.26 -8.09
C LEU A 122 -3.33 -14.77 -7.94
N LEU A 123 -2.24 -15.55 -7.91
CA LEU A 123 -2.28 -17.01 -7.75
C LEU A 123 -2.35 -17.43 -6.27
N SER A 124 -1.82 -16.62 -5.36
CA SER A 124 -1.88 -16.86 -3.91
C SER A 124 -3.30 -16.73 -3.35
N ASN A 125 -4.13 -15.89 -3.97
CA ASN A 125 -5.53 -15.74 -3.61
C ASN A 125 -6.37 -16.79 -4.36
N THR A 126 -7.00 -17.71 -3.62
CA THR A 126 -7.82 -18.78 -4.20
C THR A 126 -8.93 -18.26 -5.12
N PHE A 127 -9.59 -17.15 -4.75
CA PHE A 127 -10.61 -16.54 -5.59
C PHE A 127 -10.02 -16.06 -6.91
N THR A 128 -8.95 -15.27 -6.84
CA THR A 128 -8.33 -14.69 -8.04
C THR A 128 -7.71 -15.75 -8.94
N ALA A 129 -7.13 -16.81 -8.36
CA ALA A 129 -6.60 -17.94 -9.11
C ALA A 129 -7.70 -18.69 -9.88
N ILE A 130 -8.83 -18.98 -9.23
CA ILE A 130 -10.00 -19.59 -9.89
C ILE A 130 -10.54 -18.66 -10.97
N TRP A 131 -10.64 -17.35 -10.67
CA TRP A 131 -11.14 -16.35 -11.62
C TRP A 131 -10.27 -16.24 -12.87
N LEU A 132 -8.94 -16.26 -12.71
CA LEU A 132 -7.98 -16.34 -13.81
C LEU A 132 -8.16 -17.63 -14.62
N GLY A 133 -8.34 -18.78 -13.96
CA GLY A 133 -8.62 -20.05 -14.63
C GLY A 133 -9.88 -20.00 -15.49
N ILE A 134 -10.98 -19.49 -14.94
CA ILE A 134 -12.25 -19.28 -15.66
C ILE A 134 -12.01 -18.35 -16.86
N PHE A 135 -11.29 -17.24 -16.67
CA PHE A 135 -10.95 -16.32 -17.75
C PHE A 135 -10.21 -16.99 -18.90
N PHE A 136 -9.17 -17.80 -18.62
CA PHE A 136 -8.45 -18.51 -19.67
C PHE A 136 -9.34 -19.53 -20.39
N ILE A 137 -10.16 -20.30 -19.64
CA ILE A 137 -11.08 -21.28 -20.22
C ILE A 137 -12.09 -20.59 -21.15
N PHE A 138 -12.74 -19.51 -20.70
CA PHE A 138 -13.73 -18.78 -21.50
C PHE A 138 -13.12 -18.08 -22.71
N SER A 139 -11.92 -17.52 -22.57
CA SER A 139 -11.21 -16.85 -23.67
C SER A 139 -10.75 -17.85 -24.72
N LEU A 140 -10.13 -18.96 -24.30
CA LEU A 140 -9.66 -20.01 -25.19
C LEU A 140 -10.81 -20.72 -25.89
N SER A 141 -11.88 -21.04 -25.17
CA SER A 141 -13.09 -21.66 -25.74
C SER A 141 -13.73 -20.76 -26.80
N LEU A 142 -13.83 -19.46 -26.52
CA LEU A 142 -14.33 -18.48 -27.48
C LEU A 142 -13.41 -18.38 -28.69
N PHE A 143 -12.09 -18.28 -28.50
CA PHE A 143 -11.12 -18.21 -29.59
C PHE A 143 -11.19 -19.44 -30.50
N ILE A 144 -11.18 -20.65 -29.93
CA ILE A 144 -11.31 -21.91 -30.68
C ILE A 144 -12.64 -21.95 -31.44
N LEU A 145 -13.74 -21.55 -30.81
CA LEU A 145 -15.05 -21.51 -31.48
C LEU A 145 -15.04 -20.54 -32.67
N LEU A 146 -14.49 -19.33 -32.50
CA LEU A 146 -14.41 -18.33 -33.56
C LEU A 146 -13.50 -18.78 -34.71
N MET A 147 -12.39 -19.45 -34.39
CA MET A 147 -11.47 -20.03 -35.38
C MET A 147 -12.14 -21.16 -36.16
N THR A 148 -12.68 -22.17 -35.46
CA THR A 148 -13.29 -23.36 -36.09
C THR A 148 -14.56 -23.04 -36.88
N SER A 149 -15.32 -22.01 -36.47
CA SER A 149 -16.48 -21.52 -37.22
C SER A 149 -16.15 -20.56 -38.37
N GLY A 150 -14.87 -20.20 -38.56
CA GLY A 150 -14.44 -19.23 -39.57
C GLY A 150 -14.93 -17.80 -39.32
N ARG A 151 -15.48 -17.53 -38.12
CA ARG A 151 -16.07 -16.23 -37.77
C ARG A 151 -15.09 -15.24 -37.14
N LEU A 152 -13.84 -15.65 -36.91
CA LEU A 152 -12.85 -14.80 -36.24
C LEU A 152 -12.78 -13.38 -36.85
N LYS A 153 -12.72 -13.24 -38.17
CA LYS A 153 -12.67 -11.91 -38.82
C LYS A 153 -13.88 -11.01 -38.50
N LYS A 154 -15.07 -11.59 -38.31
CA LYS A 154 -16.32 -10.86 -38.05
C LYS A 154 -16.52 -10.57 -36.56
N ASP A 155 -16.14 -11.53 -35.72
CA ASP A 155 -16.52 -11.58 -34.31
C ASP A 155 -15.31 -11.45 -33.35
N TYR A 156 -14.12 -11.10 -33.84
CA TYR A 156 -12.94 -10.90 -32.97
C TYR A 156 -13.15 -9.83 -31.87
N LYS A 157 -14.12 -8.91 -32.04
CA LYS A 157 -14.45 -7.89 -31.04
C LYS A 157 -14.79 -8.48 -29.66
N TYR A 158 -15.29 -9.71 -29.61
CA TYR A 158 -15.58 -10.42 -28.36
C TYR A 158 -14.31 -10.88 -27.62
N LEU A 159 -13.12 -10.79 -28.24
CA LEU A 159 -11.81 -11.09 -27.66
C LEU A 159 -11.02 -9.83 -27.28
N ILE A 160 -11.54 -8.62 -27.55
CA ILE A 160 -10.81 -7.39 -27.18
C ILE A 160 -10.58 -7.31 -25.65
N PRO A 161 -11.54 -7.61 -24.76
CA PRO A 161 -11.28 -7.59 -23.32
C PRO A 161 -10.12 -8.52 -22.89
N PHE A 162 -10.00 -9.70 -23.49
CA PHE A 162 -8.85 -10.59 -23.31
C PHE A 162 -7.53 -9.91 -23.69
N LEU A 163 -7.48 -9.29 -24.88
CA LEU A 163 -6.29 -8.58 -25.34
C LEU A 163 -5.91 -7.41 -24.43
N LEU A 164 -6.90 -6.68 -23.91
CA LEU A 164 -6.68 -5.59 -22.96
C LEU A 164 -6.12 -6.13 -21.63
N ALA A 165 -6.71 -7.19 -21.07
CA ALA A 165 -6.20 -7.83 -19.85
C ALA A 165 -4.73 -8.24 -20.00
N VAL A 166 -4.39 -8.95 -21.09
CA VAL A 166 -3.01 -9.38 -21.38
C VAL A 166 -2.07 -8.18 -21.54
N SER A 167 -2.51 -7.13 -22.25
CA SER A 167 -1.68 -5.93 -22.44
C SER A 167 -1.30 -5.23 -21.13
N VAL A 168 -2.23 -5.17 -20.17
CA VAL A 168 -1.94 -4.58 -18.84
C VAL A 168 -1.01 -5.49 -18.03
N LEU A 169 -1.21 -6.82 -18.09
CA LEU A 169 -0.32 -7.76 -17.40
C LEU A 169 1.12 -7.68 -17.94
N ILE A 170 1.30 -7.54 -19.26
CA ILE A 170 2.63 -7.31 -19.86
C ILE A 170 3.23 -5.98 -19.38
N LEU A 171 2.43 -4.92 -19.32
CA LEU A 171 2.92 -3.63 -18.82
C LEU A 171 3.41 -3.76 -17.37
N TYR A 172 2.68 -4.46 -16.52
CA TYR A 172 3.05 -4.63 -15.11
C TYR A 172 4.35 -5.43 -14.92
N MET A 173 4.68 -6.33 -15.86
CA MET A 173 5.97 -7.01 -15.90
C MET A 173 7.15 -6.01 -16.01
N ILE A 174 6.98 -4.94 -16.78
CA ILE A 174 8.04 -3.97 -17.07
C ILE A 174 8.01 -2.83 -16.05
N TYR A 175 6.81 -2.31 -15.78
CA TYR A 175 6.59 -1.06 -15.08
C TYR A 175 6.60 -1.20 -13.56
N ASN A 176 6.24 -2.36 -13.02
CA ASN A 176 6.02 -2.50 -11.58
C ASN A 176 6.17 -3.94 -11.04
N PRO A 177 7.26 -4.68 -11.35
CA PRO A 177 7.31 -6.10 -11.04
C PRO A 177 7.43 -6.43 -9.55
N GLN A 178 7.85 -5.49 -8.68
CA GLN A 178 7.81 -5.71 -7.22
C GLN A 178 6.46 -5.39 -6.58
N GLU A 179 5.57 -4.72 -7.30
CA GLU A 179 4.27 -4.37 -6.74
C GLU A 179 3.40 -5.62 -6.67
N LYS A 180 3.16 -6.05 -5.43
CA LYS A 180 2.36 -7.22 -5.09
C LYS A 180 1.00 -6.82 -4.50
N MET A 181 0.72 -5.52 -4.35
CA MET A 181 -0.50 -5.06 -3.72
C MET A 181 -1.71 -5.26 -4.64
N MET A 182 -2.70 -6.00 -4.13
CA MET A 182 -3.84 -6.46 -4.90
C MET A 182 -4.68 -5.34 -5.55
N TRP A 183 -4.63 -4.11 -5.01
CA TRP A 183 -5.40 -2.98 -5.53
C TRP A 183 -4.86 -2.39 -6.84
N TYR A 184 -3.59 -2.65 -7.20
CA TYR A 184 -3.09 -2.28 -8.53
C TYR A 184 -3.68 -3.16 -9.63
N TYR A 185 -4.26 -4.33 -9.32
CA TYR A 185 -4.84 -5.23 -10.31
C TYR A 185 -6.33 -4.96 -10.60
N ALA A 186 -6.87 -3.82 -10.18
CA ALA A 186 -8.27 -3.47 -10.44
C ALA A 186 -8.57 -3.46 -11.95
N LEU A 187 -7.69 -2.88 -12.77
CA LEU A 187 -7.88 -2.79 -14.21
C LEU A 187 -7.76 -4.15 -14.94
N PRO A 188 -6.71 -4.98 -14.70
CA PRO A 188 -6.70 -6.37 -15.18
C PRO A 188 -7.93 -7.17 -14.75
N SER A 189 -8.30 -7.11 -13.47
CA SER A 189 -9.46 -7.84 -12.91
C SER A 189 -10.78 -7.42 -13.58
N PHE A 190 -10.90 -6.13 -13.90
CA PHE A 190 -12.02 -5.61 -14.66
C PHE A 190 -12.10 -6.22 -16.06
N PHE A 191 -11.00 -6.23 -16.82
CA PHE A 191 -10.98 -6.79 -18.18
C PHE A 191 -11.16 -8.32 -18.19
N ILE A 192 -10.59 -9.02 -17.22
CA ILE A 192 -10.81 -10.46 -16.98
C ILE A 192 -12.30 -10.73 -16.81
N SER A 193 -12.96 -10.00 -15.92
CA SER A 193 -14.40 -10.14 -15.67
C SER A 193 -15.21 -9.79 -16.92
N MET A 194 -14.86 -8.70 -17.60
CA MET A 194 -15.50 -8.28 -18.83
C MET A 194 -15.38 -9.33 -19.93
N GLN A 195 -14.24 -10.00 -20.06
CA GLN A 195 -14.05 -11.09 -21.02
C GLN A 195 -14.93 -12.29 -20.68
N ILE A 196 -15.01 -12.70 -19.41
CA ILE A 196 -15.87 -13.81 -18.96
C ILE A 196 -17.32 -13.53 -19.35
N PHE A 197 -17.83 -12.33 -19.02
CA PHE A 197 -19.20 -11.94 -19.35
C PHE A 197 -19.43 -11.79 -20.86
N THR A 198 -18.45 -11.28 -21.60
CA THR A 198 -18.53 -11.13 -23.06
C THR A 198 -18.58 -12.50 -23.75
N SER A 199 -17.73 -13.45 -23.32
CA SER A 199 -17.77 -14.83 -23.79
C SER A 199 -19.09 -15.52 -23.44
N LEU A 200 -19.58 -15.35 -22.20
CA LEU A 200 -20.86 -15.91 -21.75
C LEU A 200 -22.03 -15.39 -22.59
N GLY A 201 -22.10 -14.07 -22.81
CA GLY A 201 -23.12 -13.45 -23.65
C GLY A 201 -23.04 -13.88 -25.11
N TYR A 202 -21.83 -14.07 -25.65
CA TYR A 202 -21.65 -14.63 -26.98
C TYR A 202 -22.17 -16.06 -27.07
N PHE A 203 -21.87 -16.90 -26.07
CA PHE A 203 -22.37 -18.28 -26.01
C PHE A 203 -23.89 -18.30 -25.90
N LEU A 204 -24.52 -17.52 -25.01
CA LEU A 204 -25.98 -17.43 -24.89
C LEU A 204 -26.68 -17.10 -26.21
N ASN A 205 -26.15 -16.13 -26.96
CA ASN A 205 -26.78 -15.65 -28.18
C ASN A 205 -26.55 -16.55 -29.40
N ASN A 206 -25.51 -17.39 -29.38
CA ASN A 206 -25.11 -18.21 -30.52
C ASN A 206 -25.16 -19.72 -30.25
N SER A 207 -25.60 -20.15 -29.06
CA SER A 207 -25.69 -21.55 -28.68
C SER A 207 -26.94 -22.22 -29.23
N GLY A 208 -26.96 -22.50 -30.53
CA GLY A 208 -27.92 -23.47 -31.09
C GLY A 208 -27.69 -24.91 -30.57
N LYS A 209 -26.55 -25.19 -29.90
CA LYS A 209 -26.12 -26.54 -29.46
C LYS A 209 -25.73 -26.68 -27.98
N VAL A 210 -25.40 -25.59 -27.28
CA VAL A 210 -25.17 -25.62 -25.83
C VAL A 210 -26.52 -25.33 -25.17
N SER A 211 -26.99 -26.20 -24.28
CA SER A 211 -28.29 -25.97 -23.65
C SER A 211 -28.23 -24.65 -22.87
N SER A 212 -29.19 -23.77 -23.12
CA SER A 212 -29.30 -22.49 -22.39
C SER A 212 -29.27 -22.70 -20.88
N ALA A 213 -29.69 -23.88 -20.40
CA ALA A 213 -29.59 -24.29 -19.01
C ALA A 213 -28.15 -24.38 -18.50
N VAL A 214 -27.18 -24.92 -19.26
CA VAL A 214 -25.76 -24.94 -18.85
C VAL A 214 -25.21 -23.54 -18.72
N VAL A 215 -25.58 -22.65 -19.64
CA VAL A 215 -25.07 -21.28 -19.64
C VAL A 215 -25.71 -20.44 -18.53
N ILE A 216 -27.01 -20.60 -18.27
CA ILE A 216 -27.71 -19.99 -17.14
C ILE A 216 -27.15 -20.51 -15.82
N PHE A 217 -26.95 -21.83 -15.69
CA PHE A 217 -26.37 -22.43 -14.50
C PHE A 217 -24.96 -21.89 -14.22
N THR A 218 -24.15 -21.80 -15.27
CA THR A 218 -22.83 -21.14 -15.20
C THR A 218 -22.96 -19.69 -14.75
N ALA A 219 -23.89 -18.92 -15.30
CA ALA A 219 -24.13 -17.53 -14.91
C ALA A 219 -24.50 -17.40 -13.42
N ILE A 220 -25.33 -18.31 -12.90
CA ILE A 220 -25.71 -18.37 -11.50
C ILE A 220 -24.50 -18.68 -10.62
N ILE A 221 -23.67 -19.67 -10.99
CA ILE A 221 -22.44 -19.99 -10.26
C ILE A 221 -21.51 -18.78 -10.22
N LEU A 222 -21.27 -18.13 -11.36
CA LEU A 222 -20.43 -16.93 -11.43
C LEU A 222 -20.99 -15.80 -10.55
N PHE A 223 -22.31 -15.58 -10.57
CA PHE A 223 -22.95 -14.58 -9.73
C PHE A 223 -22.77 -14.86 -8.23
N VAL A 224 -23.00 -16.11 -7.79
CA VAL A 224 -22.79 -16.52 -6.39
C VAL A 224 -21.33 -16.34 -5.99
N PHE A 225 -20.40 -16.75 -6.85
CA PHE A 225 -18.96 -16.64 -6.61
C PHE A 225 -18.51 -15.18 -6.45
N ILE A 226 -18.92 -14.30 -7.37
CA ILE A 226 -18.65 -12.85 -7.29
C ILE A 226 -19.27 -12.24 -6.03
N ARG A 227 -20.50 -12.62 -5.69
CA ARG A 227 -21.18 -12.10 -4.49
C ARG A 227 -20.39 -12.43 -3.23
N LEU A 228 -19.89 -13.66 -3.11
CA LEU A 228 -19.07 -14.06 -1.95
C LEU A 228 -17.77 -13.24 -1.87
N ASP A 229 -17.11 -13.00 -2.99
CA ASP A 229 -15.91 -12.16 -3.03
C ASP A 229 -16.19 -10.70 -2.67
N ILE A 230 -17.28 -10.12 -3.18
CA ILE A 230 -17.71 -8.77 -2.80
C ILE A 230 -17.95 -8.70 -1.29
N LEU A 231 -18.63 -9.68 -0.70
CA LEU A 231 -18.90 -9.70 0.74
C LEU A 231 -17.60 -9.78 1.55
N ASN A 232 -16.66 -10.65 1.14
CA ASN A 232 -15.35 -10.76 1.76
C ASN A 232 -14.53 -9.47 1.61
N SER A 233 -14.55 -8.87 0.43
CA SER A 233 -13.88 -7.61 0.13
C SER A 233 -14.48 -6.43 0.91
N LEU A 234 -15.79 -6.39 1.10
CA LEU A 234 -16.46 -5.39 1.94
C LEU A 234 -16.08 -5.56 3.41
N ALA A 235 -16.03 -6.80 3.90
CA ALA A 235 -15.58 -7.09 5.26
C ALA A 235 -14.12 -6.69 5.47
N TRP A 236 -13.24 -7.05 4.53
CA TRP A 236 -11.83 -6.64 4.52
C TRP A 236 -11.69 -5.12 4.44
N MET A 237 -12.38 -4.44 3.52
CA MET A 237 -12.31 -2.99 3.38
C MET A 237 -12.80 -2.29 4.64
N LYS A 238 -13.90 -2.76 5.25
CA LYS A 238 -14.38 -2.23 6.53
C LYS A 238 -13.33 -2.41 7.62
N LYS A 239 -12.64 -3.55 7.65
CA LYS A 239 -11.50 -3.78 8.55
C LYS A 239 -10.39 -2.77 8.23
N SER A 240 -9.86 -2.76 7.02
CA SER A 240 -8.75 -1.89 6.61
C SER A 240 -9.02 -0.42 6.86
N MET A 241 -10.21 0.09 6.52
CA MET A 241 -10.60 1.47 6.81
C MET A 241 -10.66 1.75 8.31
N ASN A 242 -11.27 0.85 9.08
CA ASN A 242 -11.46 1.05 10.52
C ASN A 242 -10.17 1.01 11.33
N TYR A 243 -9.15 0.31 10.85
CA TYR A 243 -7.89 0.09 11.58
C TYR A 243 -6.72 0.84 10.92
N ILE A 244 -6.38 0.52 9.68
CA ILE A 244 -5.19 1.04 8.99
C ILE A 244 -5.35 2.53 8.69
N GLU A 245 -6.44 2.89 8.01
CA GLU A 245 -6.62 4.26 7.54
C GLU A 245 -7.02 5.21 8.66
N ASN A 246 -7.84 4.76 9.61
CA ASN A 246 -8.15 5.55 10.80
C ASN A 246 -6.92 5.83 11.67
N GLU A 247 -6.03 4.84 11.90
CA GLU A 247 -4.79 5.09 12.64
C GLU A 247 -3.94 6.16 11.92
N ARG A 248 -3.77 6.06 10.59
CA ARG A 248 -3.06 7.07 9.80
C ARG A 248 -3.67 8.47 9.91
N ILE A 249 -5.00 8.57 9.88
CA ILE A 249 -5.73 9.84 10.04
C ILE A 249 -5.44 10.44 11.42
N LEU A 250 -5.54 9.65 12.48
CA LEU A 250 -5.31 10.10 13.85
C LEU A 250 -3.86 10.53 14.09
N ILE A 251 -2.90 9.81 13.51
CA ILE A 251 -1.51 10.24 13.55
C ILE A 251 -1.36 11.59 12.84
N GLY A 252 -2.00 11.75 11.68
CA GLY A 252 -2.03 13.02 10.97
C GLY A 252 -2.64 14.14 11.82
N GLU A 253 -3.80 13.93 12.42
CA GLU A 253 -4.44 14.90 13.32
C GLU A 253 -3.52 15.28 14.49
N TYR A 254 -2.88 14.30 15.12
CA TYR A 254 -1.87 14.55 16.16
C TYR A 254 -0.72 15.42 15.63
N LEU A 255 -0.16 15.09 14.47
CA LEU A 255 0.86 15.90 13.81
C LEU A 255 0.37 17.32 13.50
N GLY A 256 -0.89 17.48 13.12
CA GLY A 256 -1.52 18.79 12.92
C GLY A 256 -1.61 19.62 14.21
N THR A 257 -1.76 18.98 15.38
CA THR A 257 -1.78 19.70 16.66
C THR A 257 -0.39 20.18 17.08
N ILE A 258 0.65 19.38 16.85
CA ILE A 258 2.02 19.67 17.31
C ILE A 258 2.89 20.42 16.29
N SER A 259 2.45 20.55 15.04
CA SER A 259 3.24 21.16 13.97
C SER A 259 2.95 22.64 13.74
N HIS A 260 3.97 23.32 13.20
CA HIS A 260 4.01 24.72 12.75
C HIS A 260 4.35 24.80 11.25
N LYS A 261 4.14 25.97 10.65
CA LYS A 261 4.24 26.15 9.19
C LYS A 261 5.67 26.09 8.66
N GLU A 262 6.65 26.41 9.50
CA GLU A 262 8.06 26.48 9.17
C GLU A 262 8.74 25.09 9.25
N GLN A 263 8.05 24.12 9.85
CA GLN A 263 8.60 22.80 10.12
C GLN A 263 8.53 21.89 8.91
N LYS A 264 9.37 20.86 8.91
CA LYS A 264 9.44 19.84 7.86
C LYS A 264 9.10 18.46 8.39
N LEU A 265 8.32 17.69 7.64
CA LEU A 265 7.98 16.29 7.92
C LEU A 265 8.54 15.38 6.83
N LEU A 266 9.23 14.31 7.22
CA LEU A 266 9.54 13.19 6.32
C LEU A 266 8.51 12.08 6.50
N SER A 267 7.73 11.78 5.46
CA SER A 267 6.67 10.76 5.48
C SER A 267 6.51 10.09 4.12
N LYS A 268 5.92 8.88 4.11
CA LYS A 268 5.55 8.14 2.88
C LYS A 268 4.05 8.08 2.63
N HIS A 269 3.23 8.65 3.53
CA HIS A 269 1.78 8.41 3.56
C HIS A 269 0.98 9.70 3.53
N GLY A 270 0.06 9.80 2.56
CA GLY A 270 -0.79 10.97 2.35
C GLY A 270 -1.72 11.29 3.54
N HIS A 271 -2.38 10.29 4.12
CA HIS A 271 -3.28 10.51 5.27
C HIS A 271 -2.56 11.04 6.52
N ILE A 272 -1.35 10.55 6.79
CA ILE A 272 -0.50 11.07 7.87
C ILE A 272 -0.07 12.52 7.57
N SER A 273 0.26 12.79 6.32
CA SER A 273 0.81 14.09 5.90
C SER A 273 -0.24 15.19 5.77
N ARG A 274 -1.51 14.83 5.54
CA ARG A 274 -2.60 15.75 5.19
C ARG A 274 -2.82 16.88 6.18
N TYR A 275 -2.61 16.62 7.47
CA TYR A 275 -2.87 17.58 8.55
C TYR A 275 -1.61 18.30 9.03
N PHE A 276 -0.43 17.92 8.53
CA PHE A 276 0.82 18.59 8.88
C PHE A 276 0.82 20.01 8.31
N LYS A 277 1.13 21.01 9.14
CA LYS A 277 1.01 22.42 8.75
C LYS A 277 2.18 22.94 7.91
N GLY A 278 3.33 22.27 8.02
CA GLY A 278 4.56 22.66 7.35
C GLY A 278 4.79 21.93 6.03
N TYR A 279 6.05 21.89 5.61
CA TYR A 279 6.45 21.23 4.36
C TYR A 279 6.60 19.72 4.55
N VAL A 280 6.06 18.94 3.62
CA VAL A 280 6.16 17.46 3.65
C VAL A 280 7.11 16.98 2.55
N ILE A 281 8.12 16.23 2.97
CA ILE A 281 9.05 15.52 2.10
C ILE A 281 8.51 14.11 1.91
N ASP A 282 8.05 13.81 0.69
CA ASP A 282 7.58 12.48 0.31
C ASP A 282 8.76 11.52 0.08
N ASN A 283 9.05 10.70 1.09
CA ASN A 283 10.11 9.70 1.06
C ASN A 283 9.76 8.46 0.21
N SER A 284 8.56 8.38 -0.38
CA SER A 284 8.27 7.36 -1.38
C SER A 284 8.86 7.72 -2.75
N GLY A 285 9.11 9.02 -3.01
CA GLY A 285 9.51 9.50 -4.33
C GLY A 285 8.45 9.34 -5.41
N LEU A 286 7.25 8.85 -5.08
CA LEU A 286 6.16 8.69 -6.03
C LEU A 286 5.56 10.04 -6.45
N ASN A 287 5.62 11.06 -5.59
CA ASN A 287 5.17 12.41 -5.92
C ASN A 287 6.26 13.48 -5.73
N SER A 288 7.49 13.07 -5.42
CA SER A 288 8.59 13.99 -5.15
C SER A 288 9.82 13.62 -5.98
N LYS A 289 10.12 14.46 -6.97
CA LYS A 289 11.38 14.39 -7.74
C LYS A 289 12.60 14.47 -6.82
N LEU A 290 12.52 15.33 -5.82
CA LEU A 290 13.55 15.51 -4.81
C LEU A 290 13.90 14.18 -4.13
N ALA A 291 12.92 13.33 -3.80
CA ALA A 291 13.25 12.02 -3.22
C ALA A 291 13.92 11.05 -4.20
N THR A 292 13.60 11.10 -5.50
CA THR A 292 14.33 10.30 -6.50
C THR A 292 15.74 10.82 -6.78
N ASP A 293 15.96 12.14 -6.71
CA ASP A 293 17.30 12.74 -6.87
C ASP A 293 18.26 12.26 -5.75
N TYR A 294 17.72 11.93 -4.57
CA TYR A 294 18.47 11.29 -3.48
C TYR A 294 18.31 9.76 -3.46
N HIS A 295 18.00 9.15 -4.60
CA HIS A 295 17.89 7.68 -4.78
C HIS A 295 16.98 6.99 -3.76
N LEU A 296 15.93 7.65 -3.29
CA LEU A 296 15.01 7.14 -2.26
C LEU A 296 15.71 6.79 -0.93
N SER A 297 16.94 7.31 -0.72
CA SER A 297 17.71 7.10 0.50
C SER A 297 17.15 7.98 1.60
N THR A 298 16.56 7.35 2.61
CA THR A 298 16.08 8.07 3.80
C THR A 298 17.23 8.79 4.49
N ASP A 299 18.39 8.17 4.60
CA ASP A 299 19.60 8.77 5.19
C ASP A 299 20.00 10.07 4.47
N SER A 300 20.06 10.04 3.14
CA SER A 300 20.42 11.21 2.34
C SER A 300 19.36 12.32 2.41
N LEU A 301 18.07 11.97 2.47
CA LEU A 301 17.01 12.96 2.65
C LEU A 301 17.07 13.61 4.03
N VAL A 302 17.40 12.86 5.07
CA VAL A 302 17.54 13.40 6.42
C VAL A 302 18.76 14.31 6.53
N SER A 303 19.90 13.92 5.95
CA SER A 303 21.12 14.72 6.00
C SER A 303 20.97 16.07 5.32
N VAL A 304 20.31 16.13 4.17
CA VAL A 304 20.13 17.38 3.40
C VAL A 304 19.00 18.22 3.96
N PHE A 305 17.82 17.65 4.16
CA PHE A 305 16.63 18.45 4.49
C PHE A 305 16.47 18.71 5.97
N MET A 306 17.11 17.89 6.80
CA MET A 306 17.08 17.98 8.26
C MET A 306 15.65 18.17 8.80
N PRO A 307 14.72 17.25 8.50
CA PRO A 307 13.31 17.42 8.84
C PRO A 307 13.11 17.57 10.36
N ASP A 308 12.15 18.38 10.81
CA ASP A 308 11.83 18.47 12.25
C ASP A 308 11.19 17.19 12.76
N PHE A 309 10.41 16.52 11.90
CA PHE A 309 9.72 15.29 12.22
C PHE A 309 9.97 14.21 11.17
N MET A 310 10.06 12.96 11.61
CA MET A 310 10.06 11.79 10.72
C MET A 310 9.05 10.79 11.22
N ILE A 311 8.28 10.20 10.33
CA ILE A 311 7.36 9.13 10.68
C ILE A 311 7.49 7.95 9.74
N ASN A 312 7.67 6.76 10.34
CA ASN A 312 7.67 5.51 9.60
C ASN A 312 7.23 4.35 10.48
N HIS A 313 7.04 3.20 9.84
CA HIS A 313 6.98 1.92 10.52
C HIS A 313 8.32 1.64 11.22
N ALA A 314 8.29 0.87 12.30
CA ALA A 314 9.43 0.50 13.13
C ALA A 314 10.40 -0.50 12.45
N TYR A 315 10.89 -0.14 11.26
CA TYR A 315 11.95 -0.86 10.56
C TYR A 315 13.32 -0.44 11.09
N ASP A 316 14.26 -1.40 11.15
CA ASP A 316 15.57 -1.19 11.78
C ASP A 316 16.38 -0.07 11.08
N ASN A 317 16.33 -0.01 9.74
CA ASN A 317 17.00 1.04 8.97
C ASN A 317 16.49 2.47 9.31
N PHE A 318 15.21 2.63 9.62
CA PHE A 318 14.67 3.95 10.02
C PHE A 318 15.11 4.33 11.44
N ILE A 319 15.23 3.35 12.33
CA ILE A 319 15.74 3.57 13.69
C ILE A 319 17.23 3.95 13.64
N GLU A 320 18.03 3.27 12.82
CA GLU A 320 19.44 3.60 12.60
C GLU A 320 19.63 5.03 12.09
N VAL A 321 18.84 5.44 11.09
CA VAL A 321 18.86 6.82 10.58
C VAL A 321 18.44 7.82 11.66
N ALA A 322 17.38 7.55 12.42
CA ALA A 322 16.94 8.41 13.51
C ALA A 322 18.05 8.61 14.56
N ASN A 323 18.73 7.53 14.98
CA ASN A 323 19.84 7.59 15.92
C ASN A 323 21.02 8.41 15.34
N ARG A 324 21.43 8.13 14.10
CA ARG A 324 22.57 8.80 13.43
C ARG A 324 22.43 10.33 13.41
N TYR A 325 21.23 10.84 13.16
CA TYR A 325 20.96 12.28 13.08
C TYR A 325 20.38 12.88 14.37
N ASN A 326 20.52 12.18 15.50
CA ASN A 326 20.06 12.62 16.82
C ASN A 326 18.57 13.01 16.85
N TYR A 327 17.71 12.11 16.38
CA TYR A 327 16.27 12.23 16.57
C TYR A 327 15.86 11.48 17.83
N ARG A 328 14.93 12.07 18.58
CA ARG A 328 14.30 11.40 19.72
C ARG A 328 12.96 10.81 19.33
N LEU A 329 12.60 9.68 19.92
CA LEU A 329 11.28 9.10 19.77
C LEU A 329 10.25 9.97 20.50
N LYS A 330 9.35 10.60 19.75
CA LYS A 330 8.30 11.47 20.26
C LYS A 330 7.07 10.67 20.68
N ASN A 331 6.62 9.77 19.81
CA ASN A 331 5.42 8.98 20.04
C ASN A 331 5.41 7.68 19.20
N ALA A 332 4.53 6.73 19.55
CA ALA A 332 4.36 5.46 18.85
C ALA A 332 2.88 5.04 18.78
N TRP A 333 2.47 4.39 17.69
CA TRP A 333 1.11 3.87 17.49
C TRP A 333 1.15 2.42 17.06
N TYR A 334 0.30 1.60 17.66
CA TYR A 334 0.43 0.15 17.60
C TYR A 334 -0.82 -0.55 17.02
N ASP A 335 -1.86 0.13 16.57
CA ASP A 335 -3.11 -0.52 16.15
C ASP A 335 -2.90 -1.44 14.96
N LEU A 336 -2.08 -1.00 14.00
CA LEU A 336 -1.68 -1.83 12.86
C LEU A 336 -0.91 -3.08 13.24
N THR A 337 -0.28 -3.10 14.41
CA THR A 337 0.41 -4.31 14.88
C THR A 337 -0.52 -5.46 15.16
N TYR A 338 -1.83 -5.22 15.35
CA TYR A 338 -2.84 -6.28 15.43
C TYR A 338 -2.96 -7.08 14.11
N PHE A 339 -2.48 -6.51 13.01
CA PHE A 339 -2.47 -7.06 11.66
C PHE A 339 -1.07 -7.44 11.19
N ASP A 340 -0.18 -7.70 12.14
CA ASP A 340 1.16 -8.22 11.89
C ASP A 340 2.03 -7.26 11.06
N SER A 341 1.71 -5.96 11.12
CA SER A 341 2.50 -4.87 10.55
C SER A 341 3.29 -4.17 11.65
N PRO A 342 4.51 -3.68 11.41
CA PRO A 342 5.26 -2.93 12.43
C PRO A 342 4.49 -1.69 12.88
N ASN A 343 4.65 -1.31 14.15
CA ASN A 343 4.04 -0.10 14.71
C ASN A 343 4.61 1.16 14.03
N TRP A 344 3.87 2.27 14.09
CA TRP A 344 4.37 3.59 13.71
C TRP A 344 5.25 4.17 14.81
N LEU A 345 6.33 4.83 14.40
CA LEU A 345 7.19 5.63 15.25
C LEU A 345 7.26 7.04 14.69
N LEU A 346 6.95 8.03 15.52
CA LEU A 346 7.18 9.45 15.23
C LEU A 346 8.45 9.89 15.95
N PHE A 347 9.40 10.34 15.17
CA PHE A 347 10.65 10.93 15.63
C PHE A 347 10.60 12.44 15.51
N GLU A 348 11.20 13.14 16.47
CA GLU A 348 11.36 14.59 16.50
C GLU A 348 12.85 14.91 16.56
N LYS A 349 13.31 15.86 15.75
CA LYS A 349 14.70 16.27 15.74
C LYS A 349 15.07 16.82 17.11
N ASN A 350 16.09 16.24 17.75
CA ASN A 350 16.55 16.77 19.01
C ASN A 350 17.34 18.07 18.76
N LYS A 351 17.00 19.12 19.51
CA LYS A 351 17.69 20.41 19.47
C LYS A 351 18.66 20.57 20.63
N ASP A 352 18.62 19.67 21.59
CA ASP A 352 19.47 19.67 22.77
C ASP A 352 20.83 19.01 22.45
N SER A 353 21.86 19.30 23.25
CA SER A 353 23.19 18.69 23.13
C SER A 353 23.23 17.20 23.53
N LEU A 354 22.16 16.70 24.14
CA LEU A 354 22.03 15.29 24.51
C LEU A 354 21.86 14.42 23.27
N HIS A 355 22.44 13.23 23.28
CA HIS A 355 22.21 12.26 22.23
C HIS A 355 21.23 11.19 22.71
N TYR A 356 20.15 10.99 21.97
CA TYR A 356 19.17 9.97 22.26
C TYR A 356 19.37 8.76 21.34
N GLN A 357 19.52 7.58 21.93
CA GLN A 357 19.60 6.33 21.19
C GLN A 357 18.33 5.51 21.41
N ILE A 358 17.61 5.23 20.34
CA ILE A 358 16.44 4.35 20.34
C ILE A 358 16.92 2.94 20.04
N VAL A 359 16.67 2.02 20.98
CA VAL A 359 17.08 0.62 20.86
C VAL A 359 15.86 -0.28 20.98
N LYS A 360 15.63 -1.08 19.94
CA LYS A 360 14.62 -2.14 19.96
C LYS A 360 15.04 -3.21 20.96
N VAL A 361 14.14 -3.59 21.86
CA VAL A 361 14.47 -4.59 22.89
C VAL A 361 14.50 -5.96 22.22
N ASP A 362 15.62 -6.66 22.36
CA ASP A 362 15.77 -8.01 21.84
C ASP A 362 14.76 -8.95 22.51
N SER A 363 14.10 -9.75 21.70
CA SER A 363 13.17 -10.79 22.13
C SER A 363 13.82 -11.87 23.02
N SER A 364 15.14 -11.98 23.05
CA SER A 364 15.89 -12.85 23.96
C SER A 364 15.87 -12.35 25.41
N LEU A 365 15.68 -11.04 25.60
CA LEU A 365 15.67 -10.37 26.90
C LEU A 365 14.29 -10.36 27.57
N ILE A 366 13.29 -11.01 26.96
CA ILE A 366 11.91 -10.98 27.43
C ILE A 366 11.43 -12.38 27.78
N THR A 367 10.97 -12.54 29.01
CA THR A 367 10.48 -13.81 29.57
C THR A 367 9.05 -13.65 30.11
N GLY A 368 8.22 -14.69 30.01
CA GLY A 368 6.78 -14.65 30.32
C GLY A 368 5.96 -15.19 29.14
N PHE A 369 5.39 -16.39 29.31
CA PHE A 369 4.82 -17.21 28.23
C PHE A 369 3.31 -16.99 28.01
N ASP A 370 2.92 -16.78 26.75
CA ASP A 370 2.24 -17.76 25.89
C ASP A 370 2.21 -17.21 24.44
N LYS A 371 2.92 -17.90 23.53
CA LYS A 371 3.12 -17.59 22.09
C LYS A 371 3.95 -16.34 21.72
N LYS A 372 5.22 -16.56 21.34
CA LYS A 372 5.92 -15.70 20.35
C LYS A 372 5.23 -15.91 19.00
N PHE A 373 4.42 -14.95 18.56
CA PHE A 373 4.12 -14.82 17.14
C PHE A 373 5.20 -13.92 16.55
N ASP A 374 6.33 -14.52 16.16
CA ASP A 374 7.33 -13.80 15.39
C ASP A 374 6.87 -13.74 13.94
N LEU A 375 6.01 -12.78 13.63
CA LEU A 375 5.67 -12.45 12.25
C LEU A 375 6.71 -11.47 11.74
N LYS A 376 7.97 -11.94 11.71
CA LYS A 376 9.23 -11.31 11.25
C LYS A 376 9.56 -9.90 11.76
N GLN A 377 8.61 -9.13 12.32
CA GLN A 377 8.75 -7.71 12.66
C GLN A 377 7.79 -7.23 13.79
N VAL A 378 6.89 -8.06 14.28
CA VAL A 378 6.00 -7.74 15.42
C VAL A 378 6.14 -8.79 16.50
N TYR A 379 6.52 -8.37 17.71
CA TYR A 379 6.57 -9.23 18.90
C TYR A 379 5.33 -8.98 19.75
N ARG A 380 4.55 -10.03 20.00
CA ARG A 380 3.47 -10.02 20.99
C ARG A 380 3.80 -10.97 22.12
N ILE A 381 3.72 -10.49 23.35
CA ILE A 381 4.12 -11.25 24.53
C ILE A 381 2.97 -11.23 25.51
N ARG A 382 2.31 -12.38 25.66
CA ARG A 382 1.12 -12.52 26.49
C ARG A 382 1.46 -13.23 27.78
N GLY A 383 1.02 -12.73 28.93
CA GLY A 383 1.28 -13.39 30.21
C GLY A 383 0.57 -12.73 31.39
N LYS A 384 0.41 -13.44 32.50
CA LYS A 384 -0.01 -12.82 33.78
C LYS A 384 1.06 -11.85 34.30
N GLU A 385 2.31 -12.18 34.01
CA GLU A 385 3.51 -11.42 34.28
C GLU A 385 4.43 -11.54 33.07
N VAL A 386 4.95 -10.40 32.61
CA VAL A 386 5.92 -10.28 31.53
C VAL A 386 7.16 -9.60 32.08
N LYS A 387 8.30 -10.28 32.06
CA LYS A 387 9.58 -9.79 32.56
C LYS A 387 10.48 -9.39 31.39
N VAL A 388 11.07 -8.21 31.47
CA VAL A 388 12.04 -7.66 30.51
C VAL A 388 13.35 -7.40 31.25
N GLU A 389 14.41 -8.07 30.84
CA GLU A 389 15.75 -7.90 31.40
C GLU A 389 16.52 -6.88 30.55
N LEU A 390 16.65 -5.66 31.03
CA LEU A 390 17.41 -4.63 30.35
C LEU A 390 18.88 -4.73 30.77
N PRO A 391 19.84 -4.84 29.82
CA PRO A 391 21.23 -4.84 30.20
C PRO A 391 21.58 -3.52 30.88
N CYS A 392 22.27 -3.61 32.02
CA CYS A 392 22.88 -2.46 32.66
C CYS A 392 23.99 -1.94 31.75
N LEU A 393 23.70 -0.85 31.06
CA LEU A 393 24.70 -0.16 30.26
C LEU A 393 25.49 0.74 31.20
N SER A 394 26.78 0.46 31.37
CA SER A 394 27.68 1.22 32.25
C SER A 394 27.90 2.67 31.78
N LYS A 395 27.46 3.01 30.57
CA LYS A 395 27.75 4.28 29.88
C LYS A 395 26.51 5.00 29.34
N SER A 396 25.31 4.43 29.47
CA SER A 396 24.07 5.09 29.03
C SER A 396 23.03 5.04 30.13
N ARG A 397 22.25 6.12 30.24
CA ARG A 397 21.09 6.14 31.14
C ARG A 397 19.86 5.84 30.31
N THR A 398 19.28 4.65 30.48
CA THR A 398 17.95 4.36 29.92
C THR A 398 16.96 5.31 30.58
N VAL A 399 16.36 6.21 29.81
CA VAL A 399 15.44 7.23 30.35
C VAL A 399 13.99 6.87 30.11
N ARG A 400 13.67 6.10 29.07
CA ARG A 400 12.29 5.76 28.72
C ARG A 400 12.17 4.31 28.25
N PHE A 401 11.12 3.64 28.69
CA PHE A 401 10.66 2.35 28.18
C PHE A 401 9.30 2.55 27.49
N ILE A 402 9.22 2.21 26.20
CA ILE A 402 8.03 2.45 25.38
C ILE A 402 7.52 1.13 24.80
N PHE A 403 6.25 0.80 25.02
CA PHE A 403 5.63 -0.41 24.47
C PHE A 403 4.14 -0.23 24.21
N GLY A 404 3.58 -1.05 23.33
CA GLY A 404 2.14 -1.14 23.12
C GLY A 404 1.49 -2.15 24.08
N ALA A 405 0.35 -1.80 24.68
CA ALA A 405 -0.44 -2.71 25.49
C ALA A 405 -1.84 -2.98 24.89
N VAL A 406 -2.18 -4.25 24.66
CA VAL A 406 -3.47 -4.64 24.07
C VAL A 406 -4.57 -4.68 25.11
N ARG A 407 -5.71 -4.06 24.78
CA ARG A 407 -6.94 -4.10 25.57
C ARG A 407 -7.76 -5.37 25.28
N PHE A 408 -7.95 -6.21 26.29
CA PHE A 408 -8.88 -7.35 26.23
C PHE A 408 -10.13 -7.09 27.06
N GLN A 409 -11.19 -6.55 26.44
CA GLN A 409 -12.59 -6.44 26.92
C GLN A 409 -12.88 -5.83 28.31
N TYR A 410 -11.90 -5.70 29.20
CA TYR A 410 -11.99 -5.28 30.58
C TYR A 410 -10.92 -4.21 30.85
N PRO A 411 -11.18 -3.27 31.76
CA PRO A 411 -10.13 -2.42 32.28
C PRO A 411 -9.08 -3.31 32.94
N TYR A 412 -7.81 -3.09 32.59
CA TYR A 412 -6.66 -3.75 33.22
C TYR A 412 -5.78 -2.68 33.86
N TYR A 413 -5.11 -3.08 34.93
CA TYR A 413 -4.10 -2.27 35.60
C TYR A 413 -2.76 -2.95 35.35
N LEU A 414 -1.79 -2.17 34.88
CA LEU A 414 -0.42 -2.62 34.77
C LEU A 414 0.36 -2.09 35.94
N ARG A 415 1.03 -2.99 36.63
CA ARG A 415 2.04 -2.67 37.61
C ARG A 415 3.40 -2.91 36.98
N LEU A 416 4.23 -1.86 36.97
CA LEU A 416 5.63 -1.96 36.58
C LEU A 416 6.47 -2.10 37.83
N LYS A 417 7.30 -3.14 37.91
CA LYS A 417 8.31 -3.29 38.97
C LYS A 417 9.70 -3.14 38.41
N PHE A 418 10.53 -2.33 39.06
CA PHE A 418 11.93 -2.16 38.72
C PHE A 418 12.81 -2.92 39.71
N ILE A 419 13.88 -3.56 39.22
CA ILE A 419 14.94 -4.11 40.08
C ILE A 419 16.25 -3.41 39.72
N THR A 420 16.89 -2.81 40.72
CA THR A 420 18.15 -2.08 40.60
C THR A 420 19.35 -2.89 41.12
N ASN A 421 20.57 -2.53 40.67
CA ASN A 421 21.81 -3.15 41.12
C ASN A 421 22.07 -3.04 42.64
N GLU A 422 21.53 -2.02 43.30
CA GLU A 422 21.79 -1.69 44.72
C GLU A 422 20.88 -2.46 45.72
N GLY A 423 20.25 -3.56 45.28
CA GLY A 423 19.27 -4.30 46.06
C GLY A 423 17.84 -3.92 45.69
N GLN A 424 16.90 -4.84 45.92
CA GLN A 424 15.51 -4.87 45.45
C GLN A 424 14.66 -3.64 45.86
N LYS A 425 14.92 -2.46 45.29
CA LYS A 425 14.02 -1.33 45.41
C LYS A 425 12.86 -1.51 44.44
N GLU A 426 11.79 -2.14 44.91
CA GLU A 426 10.56 -2.31 44.15
C GLU A 426 9.80 -0.97 44.09
N GLU A 427 9.95 -0.26 42.99
CA GLU A 427 9.07 0.87 42.67
C GLU A 427 7.93 0.36 41.77
N SER A 428 6.69 0.48 42.26
CA SER A 428 5.48 0.05 41.55
C SER A 428 4.77 1.25 40.95
N VAL A 429 4.82 1.39 39.62
CA VAL A 429 4.05 2.42 38.91
C VAL A 429 2.73 1.80 38.44
N LEU A 430 1.62 2.28 38.99
CA LEU A 430 0.28 1.90 38.55
C LEU A 430 -0.09 2.71 37.31
N ILE A 431 -0.21 2.04 36.17
CA ILE A 431 -0.74 2.65 34.96
C ILE A 431 -2.26 2.45 34.97
N ARG A 432 -3.01 3.51 35.28
CA ARG A 432 -4.45 3.40 35.59
C ARG A 432 -5.35 3.47 34.34
N LYS A 433 -6.26 2.47 34.24
CA LYS A 433 -7.58 2.41 33.57
C LYS A 433 -7.66 2.95 32.12
N ILE A 434 -7.63 2.05 31.15
CA ILE A 434 -8.32 2.24 29.85
C ILE A 434 -9.79 1.85 30.04
N GLY A 435 -10.66 2.84 30.27
CA GLY A 435 -12.07 2.63 30.61
C GLY A 435 -12.92 2.06 29.47
N ALA A 436 -13.88 1.20 29.82
CA ALA A 436 -15.04 0.86 28.99
C ALA A 436 -16.11 1.92 29.18
N GLU A 437 -16.39 2.68 28.12
CA GLU A 437 -17.66 3.38 27.96
C GLU A 437 -17.89 3.67 26.47
N GLY A 438 -18.87 2.96 25.91
CA GLY A 438 -19.69 3.38 24.76
C GLY A 438 -19.06 3.42 23.37
N GLU A 439 -17.83 3.91 23.25
CA GLU A 439 -17.14 4.01 21.97
C GLU A 439 -15.99 3.04 21.94
N ILE A 440 -15.81 2.44 20.78
CA ILE A 440 -14.77 1.49 20.53
C ILE A 440 -13.46 2.27 20.37
N SER A 441 -12.94 2.82 21.47
CA SER A 441 -11.60 3.38 21.59
C SER A 441 -10.61 2.21 21.58
N ARG A 442 -10.31 1.82 20.34
CA ARG A 442 -9.68 0.61 19.82
C ARG A 442 -8.15 0.68 19.84
N PHE A 443 -7.56 1.53 20.67
CA PHE A 443 -6.15 1.87 20.61
C PHE A 443 -5.29 0.94 21.46
N ILE A 444 -4.23 0.37 20.87
CA ILE A 444 -3.07 -0.12 21.64
C ILE A 444 -2.32 1.13 22.07
N GLN A 445 -2.45 1.50 23.35
CA GLN A 445 -1.87 2.73 23.86
C GLN A 445 -0.35 2.57 24.02
N PRO A 446 0.45 3.57 23.59
CA PRO A 446 1.85 3.63 23.96
C PRO A 446 1.93 3.87 25.47
N ILE A 447 2.65 3.01 26.17
CA ILE A 447 3.03 3.23 27.55
C ILE A 447 4.45 3.72 27.54
N ASP A 448 4.67 4.91 28.08
CA ASP A 448 5.97 5.56 28.17
C ASP A 448 6.34 5.76 29.63
N VAL A 449 7.41 5.11 30.06
CA VAL A 449 7.76 5.01 31.47
C VAL A 449 9.19 5.46 31.68
N LYS A 450 9.37 6.42 32.59
CA LYS A 450 10.71 6.83 33.01
C LYS A 450 11.34 5.73 33.86
N ILE A 451 12.53 5.28 33.47
CA ILE A 451 13.23 4.22 34.19
C ILE A 451 14.15 4.85 35.25
N PRO A 452 14.16 4.34 36.49
CA PRO A 452 15.16 4.72 37.49
C PRO A 452 16.59 4.41 37.03
N GLU A 453 17.56 5.21 37.49
CA GLU A 453 18.98 4.93 37.25
C GLU A 453 19.34 3.54 37.83
N ASN A 454 20.25 2.82 37.16
CA ASN A 454 20.72 1.49 37.56
C ASN A 454 19.66 0.37 37.55
N CYS A 455 18.53 0.54 36.85
CA CYS A 455 17.53 -0.51 36.67
C CYS A 455 18.01 -1.61 35.68
N VAL A 456 17.85 -2.87 36.08
CA VAL A 456 18.25 -4.07 35.32
C VAL A 456 17.05 -4.86 34.81
N GLN A 457 15.90 -4.80 35.51
CA GLN A 457 14.74 -5.63 35.16
C GLN A 457 13.45 -4.84 35.32
N ILE A 458 12.55 -5.00 34.36
CA ILE A 458 11.19 -4.45 34.36
C ILE A 458 10.22 -5.63 34.37
N TYR A 459 9.33 -5.65 35.35
CA TYR A 459 8.22 -6.60 35.39
C TYR A 459 6.93 -5.88 35.08
N ILE A 460 6.17 -6.42 34.15
CA ILE A 460 4.86 -5.94 33.76
C ILE A 460 3.84 -6.97 34.23
N VAL A 461 3.11 -6.64 35.30
CA VAL A 461 2.15 -7.54 35.94
C VAL A 461 0.74 -7.04 35.71
N SER A 462 -0.17 -7.93 35.31
CA SER A 462 -1.60 -7.64 35.34
C SER A 462 -2.11 -7.76 36.77
N GLU A 463 -2.75 -6.73 37.29
CA GLU A 463 -3.39 -6.83 38.61
C GLU A 463 -4.65 -7.72 38.58
N ASN A 464 -5.19 -8.02 37.39
CA ASN A 464 -6.26 -9.00 37.25
C ASN A 464 -5.66 -10.37 36.86
N PRO A 465 -5.66 -11.37 37.77
CA PRO A 465 -5.05 -12.67 37.52
C PRO A 465 -5.73 -13.47 36.41
N HIS A 466 -6.92 -13.05 35.95
CA HIS A 466 -7.66 -13.65 34.85
C HIS A 466 -7.47 -12.92 33.52
N THR A 467 -6.83 -11.75 33.51
CA THR A 467 -6.60 -10.96 32.29
C THR A 467 -5.09 -10.88 32.01
N PRO A 468 -4.57 -11.60 31.01
CA PRO A 468 -3.15 -11.52 30.67
C PRO A 468 -2.80 -10.16 30.04
N VAL A 469 -1.61 -9.64 30.36
CA VAL A 469 -0.98 -8.53 29.65
C VAL A 469 -0.58 -9.00 28.27
N THR A 470 -0.72 -8.16 27.24
CA THR A 470 -0.02 -8.38 25.96
C THR A 470 0.83 -7.15 25.64
N MET A 471 2.14 -7.32 25.72
CA MET A 471 3.12 -6.31 25.33
C MET A 471 3.44 -6.45 23.84
N ILE A 472 3.56 -5.31 23.15
CA ILE A 472 3.87 -5.24 21.72
C ILE A 472 5.06 -4.34 21.48
N ASN A 473 6.04 -4.84 20.70
CA ASN A 473 7.22 -4.12 20.22
C ASN A 473 7.80 -3.13 21.25
N PRO A 474 8.42 -3.64 22.32
CA PRO A 474 9.08 -2.79 23.31
C PRO A 474 10.35 -2.12 22.73
N PHE A 475 10.50 -0.84 23.04
CA PHE A 475 11.66 0.00 22.75
C PHE A 475 12.19 0.60 24.04
N ARG A 476 13.51 0.77 24.13
CA ARG A 476 14.12 1.68 25.11
C ARG A 476 14.64 2.92 24.41
N VAL A 477 14.65 4.03 25.14
CA VAL A 477 15.33 5.27 24.74
C VAL A 477 16.41 5.55 25.76
N ASP A 478 17.64 5.53 25.30
CA ASP A 478 18.84 5.79 26.08
C ASP A 478 19.31 7.23 25.85
N VAL A 479 19.85 7.87 26.89
CA VAL A 479 20.63 9.09 26.76
C VAL A 479 22.10 8.72 26.83
N LEU A 480 22.85 9.05 25.78
CA LEU A 480 24.30 8.95 25.75
C LEU A 480 24.92 10.24 26.28
N LEU A 481 25.98 10.12 27.09
CA LEU A 481 26.71 11.27 27.62
C LEU A 481 27.71 11.79 26.58
N GLN A 482 28.05 13.07 26.68
CA GLN A 482 28.72 13.86 25.63
C GLN A 482 30.13 13.35 25.27
N ASP A 483 30.74 12.52 26.11
CA ASP A 483 32.09 11.96 25.93
C ASP A 483 32.11 10.59 25.21
N ASP A 484 30.95 10.06 24.80
CA ASP A 484 30.79 8.70 24.26
C ASP A 484 30.53 8.63 22.73
N PHE A 485 30.81 9.70 21.98
CA PHE A 485 30.64 9.76 20.51
C PHE A 485 31.94 9.58 19.71
#